data_AF-A0A0L0AXJ9-F1
#
_entry.id   AF-A0A0L0AXJ9-F1
#
_cell.length_a   1.000
_cell.length_b   1.000
_cell.length_c   1.000
_cell.angle_alpha   90.00
_cell.angle_beta   90.00
_cell.angle_gamma   90.00
#
_symmetry.space_group_name_H-M   'P 1'
#
loop_
_entity.id
_entity.type
_entity.pdbx_description
1 polymer ?
#
loop_
_entity_poly.entity_id
_entity_poly.type
_entity_poly.pdbx_seq_one_letter_code
_entity_poly.pdbx_strand_id
1 'polypeptide(L)' 'MTISVKKLEGDDVPEQYRAQGMDLVFQVQDAEGELHIRTNDEEAAALAVEFSEKDQGNE' A
#
# COMPACT_ATOMS: atom_id res chain seq x y z
N MET A 1 -1.76 1.88 -16.31
CA MET A 1 -1.66 3.02 -15.37
C MET A 1 -0.59 2.68 -14.33
N THR A 2 -0.07 3.62 -13.52
CA THR A 2 1.05 3.31 -12.60
C THR A 2 0.57 3.17 -11.16
N ILE A 3 0.45 1.94 -10.70
CA ILE A 3 0.28 1.62 -9.28
C ILE A 3 1.59 1.94 -8.56
N SER A 4 1.49 2.60 -7.41
CA SER A 4 2.66 3.00 -6.62
C SER A 4 2.57 2.45 -5.22
N VAL A 5 3.60 1.72 -4.79
CA VAL A 5 3.73 1.25 -3.41
C VAL A 5 4.76 2.12 -2.70
N LYS A 6 4.35 2.77 -1.62
CA LYS A 6 5.22 3.55 -0.75
C LYS A 6 5.28 2.91 0.63
N LYS A 7 6.48 2.54 1.07
CA LYS A 7 6.72 2.10 2.43
C LYS A 7 6.80 3.31 3.36
N LEU A 8 6.05 3.31 4.45
CA LEU A 8 6.05 4.33 5.50
C LEU A 8 6.60 3.69 6.79
N GLU A 9 7.62 4.28 7.38
CA GLU A 9 8.29 3.74 8.57
C GLU A 9 8.60 4.87 9.56
N GLY A 10 8.45 4.61 10.85
CA GLY A 10 8.71 5.57 11.92
C GLY A 10 7.86 6.84 11.79
N ASP A 11 8.48 7.95 11.38
CA ASP A 11 7.83 9.27 11.26
C ASP A 11 6.94 9.43 10.02
N ASP A 12 7.11 8.58 9.00
CA ASP A 12 6.22 8.55 7.84
C ASP A 12 4.90 7.81 8.15
N VAL A 13 4.82 7.07 9.27
CA VAL A 13 3.63 6.31 9.66
C VAL A 13 2.59 7.26 10.28
N PRO A 14 1.32 7.20 9.84
CA PRO A 14 0.27 8.04 10.43
C PRO A 14 0.10 7.76 11.93
N GLU A 15 -0.13 8.81 12.72
CA GLU A 15 -0.30 8.71 14.18
C GLU A 15 -1.30 7.64 14.62
N GLN A 16 -2.35 7.40 13.83
CA GLN A 16 -3.37 6.38 14.11
C GLN A 16 -2.80 4.95 14.14
N TYR A 17 -1.80 4.65 13.30
CA TYR A 17 -1.13 3.35 13.25
C TYR A 17 0.04 3.32 14.24
N ARG A 18 0.76 4.43 14.35
CA ARG A 18 1.85 4.58 15.32
C ARG A 18 1.37 4.44 16.77
N ALA A 19 0.18 4.97 17.08
CA ALA A 19 -0.50 4.79 18.36
C ALA A 19 -0.93 3.34 18.65
N GLN A 20 -1.07 2.52 17.61
CA GLN A 20 -1.33 1.07 17.74
C GLN A 20 -0.03 0.26 17.90
N GLY A 21 1.14 0.91 17.97
CA GLY A 21 2.44 0.26 18.05
C GLY A 21 2.94 -0.25 16.70
N MET A 22 2.45 0.30 15.60
CA MET A 22 2.97 0.00 14.26
C MET A 22 4.04 0.99 13.89
N ASP A 23 5.28 0.51 13.78
CA ASP A 23 6.42 1.30 13.31
C ASP A 23 6.59 1.26 11.79
N LEU A 24 5.77 0.45 11.10
CA LEU A 24 5.90 0.16 9.68
C LEU A 24 4.54 -0.13 9.05
N VAL A 25 4.21 0.63 8.00
CA VAL A 25 3.03 0.41 7.17
C VAL A 25 3.37 0.63 5.70
N PHE A 26 2.57 0.08 4.80
CA PHE A 26 2.71 0.21 3.37
C PHE A 26 1.51 0.92 2.81
N GLN A 27 1.73 2.01 2.10
CA GLN A 27 0.73 2.73 1.36
C GLN A 27 0.76 2.28 -0.10
N VAL A 28 -0.29 1.60 -0.53
CA VAL A 28 -0.50 1.19 -1.92
C VAL A 28 -1.45 2.19 -2.56
N GLN A 29 -1.00 2.90 -3.58
CA GLN A 29 -1.85 3.74 -4.42
C GLN A 29 -2.25 2.95 -5.66
N ASP A 30 -3.55 2.73 -5.82
CA ASP A 30 -4.09 2.09 -7.01
C ASP A 30 -4.14 3.06 -8.21
N ALA A 31 -4.32 2.50 -9.41
CA ALA A 31 -4.58 3.21 -10.66
C ALA A 31 -5.77 4.19 -10.59
N GLU A 32 -6.78 3.92 -9.76
CA GLU A 32 -7.91 4.83 -9.52
C GLU A 32 -7.54 6.03 -8.62
N GLY A 33 -6.33 6.02 -8.03
CA GLY A 33 -5.86 7.04 -7.08
C GLY A 33 -6.24 6.76 -5.63
N GLU A 34 -6.88 5.62 -5.35
CA GLU A 34 -7.22 5.19 -3.99
C GLU A 34 -5.96 4.76 -3.22
N LEU A 35 -5.83 5.26 -1.99
CA LEU A 35 -4.73 4.95 -1.09
C LEU A 35 -5.14 3.87 -0.10
N HIS A 36 -4.58 2.68 -0.24
CA HIS A 36 -4.75 1.58 0.69
C HIS A 36 -3.54 1.47 1.62
N ILE A 37 -3.76 1.68 2.92
CA ILE A 37 -2.74 1.44 3.94
C ILE A 37 -2.83 -0.03 4.39
N ARG A 38 -1.69 -0.73 4.35
CA ARG A 38 -1.51 -2.11 4.81
C ARG A 38 -0.45 -2.16 5.89
N THR A 39 -0.72 -2.93 6.92
CA THR A 39 0.15 -3.05 8.11
C THR A 39 1.10 -4.25 8.00
N ASN A 40 0.94 -5.06 6.95
CA ASN A 40 1.69 -6.28 6.69
C ASN A 40 2.33 -6.21 5.31
N ASP A 41 3.56 -6.71 5.17
CA ASP A 41 4.30 -6.73 3.91
C ASP A 41 3.66 -7.71 2.91
N GLU A 42 3.27 -8.91 3.36
CA GLU A 42 2.54 -9.88 2.53
C GLU A 42 1.24 -9.31 1.96
N GLU A 43 0.44 -8.66 2.81
CA GLU A 43 -0.81 -8.02 2.39
C GLU A 43 -0.56 -6.87 1.41
N ALA A 44 0.49 -6.07 1.63
CA ALA A 44 0.85 -4.98 0.73
C ALA A 44 1.37 -5.48 -0.62
N ALA A 45 2.19 -6.52 -0.61
CA ALA A 45 2.73 -7.15 -1.82
C ALA A 45 1.62 -7.84 -2.62
N ALA A 46 0.75 -8.60 -1.96
CA ALA A 46 -0.41 -9.23 -2.59
C ALA A 46 -1.33 -8.19 -3.24
N LEU A 47 -1.65 -7.10 -2.52
CA LEU A 47 -2.49 -6.03 -3.06
C LEU A 47 -1.85 -5.34 -4.26
N ALA A 48 -0.54 -5.08 -4.20
CA ALA A 48 0.18 -4.43 -5.29
C ALA A 48 0.23 -5.32 -6.54
N VAL A 49 0.40 -6.64 -6.37
CA VAL A 49 0.34 -7.61 -7.46
C VAL A 49 -1.07 -7.71 -8.03
N GLU A 50 -2.10 -7.83 -7.18
CA GLU A 50 -3.50 -7.85 -7.62
C GLU A 50 -3.87 -6.60 -8.43
N PHE A 51 -3.48 -5.42 -7.97
CA PHE A 51 -3.70 -4.19 -8.71
C PHE A 51 -2.91 -4.18 -10.03
N SER A 52 -1.66 -4.65 -10.04
CA SER A 52 -0.83 -4.69 -11.25
C SER A 52 -1.37 -5.66 -12.29
N GLU A 53 -1.86 -6.83 -11.87
CA GLU A 53 -2.50 -7.81 -12.75
C GLU A 53 -3.84 -7.29 -13.30
N LYS A 54 -4.59 -6.53 -12.50
CA LYS A 54 -5.87 -5.93 -12.88
C LYS A 54 -5.70 -4.77 -13.89
N ASP A 55 -4.56 -4.08 -13.87
CA ASP A 55 -4.17 -3.12 -14.93
C ASP A 55 -3.73 -3.84 -16.22
N GLN A 56 -3.10 -5.02 -16.12
CA GLN A 56 -2.64 -5.80 -17.28
C GLN A 56 -3.74 -6.64 -17.97
N GLY A 57 -4.94 -6.74 -17.39
CA GLY A 57 -6.06 -7.51 -17.94
C GLY A 57 -6.87 -6.80 -19.04
N ASN A 58 -6.46 -5.61 -19.47
CA ASN A 58 -7.15 -4.82 -20.48
C ASN A 58 -6.27 -4.57 -21.72
N GLU A 59 -5.85 -5.64 -22.40
CA GLU A 59 -5.33 -5.63 -23.77
C GLU A 59 -6.27 -6.33 -24.74
#